data_AF-A0A1H1G517-F1
#
_entry.id   AF-A0A1H1G517-F1
#
_cell.length_a   1.000
_cell.length_b   1.000
_cell.length_c   1.000
_cell.angle_alpha   90.00
_cell.angle_beta   90.00
_cell.angle_gamma   90.00
#
_symmetry.space_group_name_H-M   'P 1'
#
loop_
_entity.id
_entity.type
_entity.pdbx_description
1 polymer ?
#
loop_
_entity_poly.entity_id
_entity_poly.type
_entity_poly.pdbx_seq_one_letter_code
_entity_poly.pdbx_strand_id
1 'polypeptide(L)'
;MKEVWVFNGAEGRFPSAVFEERADAESWIKRNALTGVLTKYPIGVSVYEWAIKEGHFCVKNQQEKSATFIQNFSSAAQEHLHFENGSCD
;
A
#
# COMPACT_ATOMS: atom_id res chain seq x y z
N MET A 1 6.01 3.12 -14.47
CA MET A 1 6.79 2.81 -13.25
C MET A 1 6.53 1.35 -12.95
N LYS A 2 7.53 0.56 -12.49
CA LYS A 2 7.23 -0.82 -12.08
C LYS A 2 6.51 -0.75 -10.73
N GLU A 3 5.45 -1.54 -10.57
CA GLU A 3 4.60 -1.54 -9.38
C GLU A 3 4.43 -2.98 -8.88
N VAL A 4 4.14 -3.12 -7.59
CA VAL A 4 3.83 -4.39 -6.93
C VAL A 4 2.62 -4.22 -6.03
N TRP A 5 1.97 -5.33 -5.72
CA TRP A 5 0.88 -5.42 -4.77
C TRP A 5 1.39 -5.95 -3.45
N VAL A 6 1.18 -5.19 -2.38
CA VAL A 6 1.64 -5.50 -1.03
C VAL A 6 0.41 -5.81 -0.18
N PHE A 7 0.37 -7.00 0.41
CA PHE A 7 -0.72 -7.38 1.31
C PHE A 7 -0.30 -7.21 2.77
N ASN A 8 -1.10 -6.44 3.51
CA ASN A 8 -1.01 -6.30 4.96
C ASN A 8 -2.24 -6.97 5.58
N GLY A 9 -2.03 -8.10 6.25
CA GLY A 9 -3.10 -8.77 7.00
C GLY A 9 -3.64 -7.88 8.11
N ALA A 10 -4.93 -8.02 8.43
CA ALA A 10 -5.53 -7.36 9.57
C ALA A 10 -4.72 -7.70 10.84
N GLU A 11 -4.47 -6.69 11.68
CA GLU A 11 -3.62 -6.78 12.88
C GLU A 11 -2.12 -7.07 12.60
N GLY A 12 -1.74 -7.26 11.34
CA GLY A 12 -0.37 -7.48 10.92
C GLY A 12 0.46 -6.20 10.99
N ARG A 13 1.59 -6.25 11.70
CA ARG A 13 2.55 -5.14 11.77
C ARG A 13 3.35 -4.97 10.46
N PHE A 14 3.57 -6.06 9.75
CA PHE A 14 4.38 -6.09 8.53
C PHE A 14 3.61 -6.74 7.38
N PRO A 15 3.96 -6.42 6.13
CA PRO A 15 3.41 -7.12 4.97
C PRO A 15 3.65 -8.62 5.07
N SER A 16 2.65 -9.42 4.74
CA SER A 16 2.78 -10.88 4.73
C SER A 16 3.08 -11.43 3.33
N ALA A 17 2.79 -10.66 2.27
CA ALA A 17 3.10 -11.05 0.91
C ALA A 17 3.26 -9.84 -0.03
N VAL A 18 4.01 -10.04 -1.10
CA VAL A 18 4.20 -9.09 -2.21
C VAL A 18 4.04 -9.83 -3.54
N PHE A 19 3.29 -9.26 -4.47
CA PHE A 19 2.99 -9.84 -5.78
C PHE A 19 3.27 -8.84 -6.89
N GLU A 20 3.69 -9.30 -8.06
CA GLU A 20 3.75 -8.45 -9.25
C GLU A 20 2.35 -8.25 -9.84
N GLU A 21 1.56 -9.33 -9.91
CA GLU A 21 0.22 -9.33 -10.49
C GLU A 21 -0.88 -9.31 -9.42
N ARG A 22 -1.92 -8.50 -9.65
CA ARG A 22 -3.08 -8.38 -8.75
C ARG A 22 -3.82 -9.72 -8.60
N ALA A 23 -4.01 -10.42 -9.70
CA ALA A 23 -4.78 -11.67 -9.75
C ALA A 23 -4.15 -12.78 -8.89
N ASP A 24 -2.82 -12.81 -8.79
CA ASP A 24 -2.09 -13.76 -7.95
C ASP A 24 -2.33 -13.46 -6.46
N ALA A 25 -2.30 -12.18 -6.10
CA ALA A 25 -2.62 -11.73 -4.74
C ALA A 25 -4.05 -12.08 -4.36
N GLU A 26 -5.04 -11.75 -5.20
CA GLU A 26 -6.46 -12.04 -4.96
C GLU A 26 -6.71 -13.55 -4.84
N SER A 27 -6.10 -14.36 -5.70
CA SER A 27 -6.20 -15.83 -5.64
C SER A 27 -5.62 -16.38 -4.34
N TRP A 28 -4.48 -15.86 -3.89
CA TRP A 28 -3.86 -16.25 -2.62
C TRP A 28 -4.69 -15.81 -1.41
N ILE A 29 -5.21 -14.59 -1.41
CA ILE A 29 -6.10 -14.06 -0.36
C ILE A 29 -7.35 -14.92 -0.23
N LYS A 30 -8.03 -15.19 -1.35
CA LYS A 30 -9.25 -15.99 -1.38
C LYS A 30 -9.03 -17.41 -0.89
N ARG A 31 -7.98 -18.09 -1.38
CA ARG A 31 -7.67 -19.47 -1.01
C ARG A 31 -7.41 -19.63 0.50
N ASN A 32 -6.87 -18.61 1.16
CA ASN A 32 -6.52 -18.66 2.57
C ASN A 32 -7.53 -17.95 3.48
N ALA A 33 -8.65 -17.47 2.94
CA ALA A 33 -9.68 -16.72 3.68
C ALA A 33 -9.10 -15.53 4.49
N LEU A 34 -8.18 -14.76 3.89
CA LEU A 34 -7.48 -13.70 4.61
C LEU A 34 -8.32 -12.43 4.72
N THR A 35 -8.16 -11.73 5.84
CA THR A 35 -8.69 -10.39 6.09
C THR A 35 -7.53 -9.41 6.12
N GLY A 36 -7.64 -8.26 5.45
CA GLY A 36 -6.56 -7.27 5.35
C GLY A 36 -6.72 -6.31 4.18
N VAL A 37 -5.63 -5.63 3.83
CA VAL A 37 -5.60 -4.64 2.74
C VAL A 37 -4.52 -5.02 1.74
N LEU A 38 -4.90 -5.05 0.46
CA LEU A 38 -3.97 -5.19 -0.66
C LEU A 38 -3.74 -3.81 -1.27
N THR A 39 -2.51 -3.31 -1.28
CA THR A 39 -2.19 -1.96 -1.73
C THR A 39 -1.14 -2.00 -2.84
N LYS A 40 -1.34 -1.20 -3.89
CA LYS A 40 -0.38 -1.05 -4.98
C LYS A 40 0.73 -0.07 -4.61
N TYR A 41 1.98 -0.53 -4.72
CA TYR A 41 3.19 0.23 -4.38
C TYR A 41 4.10 0.42 -5.60
N PRO A 42 4.63 1.63 -5.81
CA PRO A 42 5.68 1.87 -6.79
C PRO A 42 7.02 1.26 -6.32
N ILE A 43 7.74 0.62 -7.23
CA ILE A 43 9.11 0.16 -6.97
C ILE A 43 10.11 1.29 -7.23
N GLY A 44 11.01 1.52 -6.29
CA GLY A 44 12.12 2.48 -6.42
C GLY A 44 11.73 3.93 -6.15
N VAL A 45 10.48 4.19 -5.75
CA VAL A 45 10.00 5.51 -5.34
C VAL A 45 9.22 5.35 -4.04
N SER A 46 9.44 6.21 -3.05
CA SER A 46 8.65 6.18 -1.82
C SER A 46 7.21 6.64 -2.07
N VAL A 47 6.25 6.18 -1.26
CA VAL A 47 4.85 6.67 -1.34
C VAL A 47 4.77 8.18 -1.15
N TYR A 48 5.63 8.74 -0.30
CA TYR A 48 5.74 10.18 -0.07
C TYR A 48 6.10 10.95 -1.35
N GLU A 49 7.20 10.56 -2.00
CA GLU A 49 7.65 11.21 -3.24
C GLU A 49 6.66 10.99 -4.38
N TRP A 50 6.10 9.79 -4.49
CA TRP A 50 5.05 9.48 -5.45
C TRP A 50 3.82 10.38 -5.25
N ALA A 51 3.33 10.52 -4.02
CA ALA A 51 2.16 11.34 -3.72
C ALA A 51 2.40 12.82 -4.04
N ILE A 52 3.61 13.34 -3.82
CA ILE A 52 3.98 14.71 -4.21
C ILE A 52 4.01 14.84 -5.73
N LYS A 53 4.68 13.91 -6.41
CA LYS A 53 4.86 13.94 -7.86
C LYS A 53 3.52 13.88 -8.61
N GLU A 54 2.61 13.03 -8.16
CA GLU A 54 1.27 12.87 -8.77
C GLU A 54 0.26 13.92 -8.27
N GLY A 55 0.67 14.84 -7.40
CA GLY A 55 -0.18 15.94 -6.89
C GLY A 55 -1.19 15.52 -5.82
N HIS A 56 -1.09 14.30 -5.29
CA HIS A 56 -1.92 13.80 -4.18
C HIS A 56 -1.52 14.41 -2.83
N PHE A 57 -0.30 14.92 -2.69
CA PHE A 57 0.19 15.58 -1.48
C PHE A 57 0.95 16.86 -1.82
N CYS A 58 0.67 17.94 -1.09
CA CYS A 58 1.39 19.20 -1.22
C CYS A 58 2.01 19.56 0.13
N VAL A 59 3.34 19.67 0.16
CA VAL A 59 4.11 19.98 1.37
C VAL A 59 3.92 21.44 1.77
N LYS A 60 3.41 21.68 2.98
CA LYS A 60 3.04 23.00 3.49
C LYS A 60 4.04 23.55 4.53
N ASN A 61 4.80 22.69 5.18
CA ASN A 61 5.71 23.10 6.26
C ASN A 61 6.96 22.21 6.35
N GLN A 62 7.91 22.59 7.23
CA GLN A 62 9.16 21.83 7.43
C GLN A 62 8.95 20.49 8.16
N GLN A 63 7.93 20.38 9.02
CA GLN A 63 7.64 19.14 9.73
C GLN A 63 7.24 18.03 8.76
N GLU A 64 6.51 18.35 7.70
CA GLU A 64 6.14 17.44 6.61
C GLU A 64 7.31 17.00 5.72
N LYS A 65 8.51 17.56 5.93
CA LYS A 65 9.78 17.12 5.32
C LYS A 65 10.67 16.37 6.30
N SER A 66 10.27 16.27 7.56
CA SER A 66 11.09 15.61 8.58
C SER A 66 11.18 14.11 8.33
N ALA A 67 12.30 13.49 8.73
CA ALA A 67 12.49 12.04 8.64
C ALA A 67 11.36 11.27 9.33
N THR A 68 10.94 11.73 10.51
CA THR A 68 9.82 11.15 11.27
C THR A 68 8.50 11.21 10.51
N PHE A 69 8.26 12.26 9.71
CA PHE A 69 7.06 12.33 8.89
C PHE A 69 7.16 11.38 7.69
N ILE A 70 8.27 11.45 6.95
CA ILE A 70 8.49 10.64 5.74
C ILE A 70 8.42 9.14 6.04
N GLN A 71 9.05 8.67 7.12
CA GLN A 71 9.07 7.24 7.47
C GLN A 71 7.68 6.68 7.85
N ASN A 72 6.76 7.55 8.30
CA ASN A 72 5.42 7.16 8.73
C ASN A 72 4.36 7.55 7.68
N PHE A 73 4.78 8.09 6.54
CA PHE A 73 3.86 8.58 5.52
C PHE A 73 3.16 7.41 4.81
N SER A 74 1.85 7.54 4.67
CA SER A 74 1.01 6.70 3.81
C SER A 74 0.06 7.59 3.02
N SER A 75 -0.51 7.06 1.94
CA SER A 75 -1.45 7.80 1.11
C SER A 75 -2.65 6.96 0.75
N ALA A 76 -3.85 7.45 1.11
CA ALA A 76 -5.11 6.85 0.69
C ALA A 76 -5.37 6.98 -0.82
N ALA A 77 -4.56 7.78 -1.54
CA ALA A 77 -4.62 7.87 -2.99
C ALA A 77 -4.01 6.65 -3.71
N GLN A 78 -3.24 5.81 -2.99
CA GLN A 78 -2.76 4.55 -3.56
C GLN A 78 -3.96 3.66 -3.89
N GLU A 79 -3.90 2.93 -5.01
CA GLU A 79 -4.90 1.89 -5.29
C GLU A 79 -4.82 0.82 -4.19
N HIS A 80 -5.93 0.58 -3.50
CA HIS A 80 -6.01 -0.40 -2.43
C HIS A 80 -7.38 -1.06 -2.41
N LEU A 81 -7.40 -2.30 -1.90
CA LEU A 81 -8.58 -3.16 -1.83
C LEU A 81 -8.66 -3.74 -0.43
N HIS A 82 -9.85 -3.69 0.16
CA HIS A 82 -10.13 -4.30 1.45
C HIS A 82 -10.65 -5.72 1.24
N PHE A 83 -10.19 -6.64 2.08
CA PHE A 83 -10.65 -8.01 2.07
C PHE A 83 -11.13 -8.43 3.45
N GLU A 84 -12.26 -9.13 3.48
CA GLU A 84 -12.79 -9.83 4.65
C GLU A 84 -12.99 -11.31 4.32
N ASN A 85 -12.36 -12.19 5.09
CA ASN A 85 -12.46 -13.66 4.95
C ASN A 85 -12.22 -14.14 3.50
N GLY A 86 -11.27 -13.52 2.79
CA GLY A 86 -10.90 -13.86 1.42
C GLY A 86 -11.78 -13.26 0.32
N SER A 87 -12.77 -12.43 0.68
CA SER A 87 -13.65 -11.72 -0.27
C SER A 87 -13.28 -10.25 -0.30
N CYS A 88 -13.28 -9.63 -1.49
CA CYS A 88 -13.10 -8.19 -1.62
C CYS A 88 -14.38 -7.49 -1.20
N ASP A 89 -14.27 -6.48 -0.34
CA ASP A 89 -15.36 -5.59 0.05
C ASP A 89 -15.63 -4.52 -1.01
#